data_AF-A0A7L3F1B7-F1
#
_entry.id   AF-A0A7L3F1B7-F1
#
_cell.length_a   1.000
_cell.length_b   1.000
_cell.length_c   1.000
_cell.angle_alpha   90.00
_cell.angle_beta   90.00
_cell.angle_gamma   90.00
#
_symmetry.space_group_name_H-M   'P 1'
#
loop_
_entity.id
_entity.type
_entity.pdbx_description
1 polymer ?
#
loop_
_entity_poly.entity_id
_entity_poly.type
_entity_poly.pdbx_seq_one_letter_code
_entity_poly.pdbx_strand_id
1 'polypeptide(L)'
;SGNKMKFPSTSASVSSVFSKLRILALNRTGITWTEVLLCAPGWPALEELYLISNDITVLERPGDDVLQTLKLLDLSDNPLLDGNQLHLIAHLPRLEQLILRNTGISSIHFPDAGFGCKTKMFPSLKHLAINENKISQWSSINELDKLPRLQSLQCQNNPCMDTEKNPETLRQLIIAKISQLEFLNKSEILPAERKGAELDYRKIFGRDWLAAGGNWNSEKNKPSEEFLAAHPRYSSLCLKYGAPEEGELKGREPVTLKNQLLTLTIKCPENPEQKPVEKKLPESMTILRVKGLLYRLLKIPGSELKLSYQSSKLEGKEVELDNDLKPLQFYSIENGDCVLVRW
;
A
#
# COMPACT_ATOMS: atom_id res chain seq x y z
N SER A 1 -15.17 26.13 32.29
CA SER A 1 -14.58 26.26 33.64
C SER A 1 -14.70 24.92 34.35
N GLY A 2 -13.70 24.05 34.22
CA GLY A 2 -13.68 22.73 34.86
C GLY A 2 -12.71 22.72 36.04
N ASN A 3 -13.02 21.96 37.09
CA ASN A 3 -12.09 21.61 38.16
C ASN A 3 -10.85 20.94 37.51
N LYS A 4 -9.80 21.71 37.25
CA LYS A 4 -8.53 21.15 36.78
C LYS A 4 -7.90 20.42 37.96
N MET A 5 -7.69 19.10 37.81
CA MET A 5 -6.91 18.36 38.78
C MET A 5 -5.52 18.99 38.86
N LYS A 6 -5.02 19.22 40.08
CA LYS A 6 -3.64 19.68 40.29
C LYS A 6 -2.77 18.44 40.41
N PHE A 7 -1.93 18.21 39.41
CA PHE A 7 -0.91 17.18 39.47
C PHE A 7 0.34 17.72 40.17
N PRO A 8 1.12 16.86 40.84
CA PRO A 8 2.33 17.28 41.53
C PRO A 8 3.36 17.83 40.52
N SER A 9 3.92 18.99 40.82
CA SER A 9 4.97 19.65 40.02
C SER A 9 6.39 19.19 40.41
N THR A 10 6.51 18.30 41.38
CA THR A 10 7.77 17.73 41.90
C THR A 10 7.60 16.24 42.16
N SER A 11 8.70 15.47 42.15
CA SER A 11 8.66 14.03 42.42
C SER A 11 8.17 13.76 43.83
N ALA A 12 6.93 13.33 43.96
CA ALA A 12 6.42 12.83 45.22
C ALA A 12 6.99 11.42 45.46
N SER A 13 7.41 11.12 46.68
CA SER A 13 7.93 9.80 47.13
C SER A 13 6.83 8.73 47.19
N VAL A 14 6.04 8.64 46.13
CA VAL A 14 4.82 7.83 46.02
C VAL A 14 5.16 6.59 45.21
N SER A 15 6.16 5.83 45.68
CA SER A 15 6.50 4.57 45.04
C SER A 15 5.38 3.56 45.29
N SER A 16 4.81 2.99 44.23
CA SER A 16 3.94 1.80 44.26
C SER A 16 2.55 1.90 44.93
N VAL A 17 2.00 3.11 45.14
CA VAL A 17 0.70 3.28 45.80
C VAL A 17 -0.44 2.54 45.10
N PHE A 18 -0.44 2.50 43.77
CA PHE A 18 -1.43 1.81 42.96
C PHE A 18 -0.82 0.62 42.22
N SER A 19 -0.15 -0.27 42.95
CA SER A 19 0.57 -1.43 42.40
C SER A 19 -0.26 -2.42 41.58
N LYS A 20 -1.60 -2.39 41.71
CA LYS A 20 -2.52 -3.23 40.93
C LYS A 20 -3.22 -2.50 39.78
N LEU A 21 -3.01 -1.19 39.65
CA LEU A 21 -3.66 -0.39 38.61
C LEU A 21 -3.07 -0.76 37.26
N ARG A 22 -3.93 -1.24 36.36
CA ARG A 22 -3.56 -1.65 34.98
C ARG A 22 -4.06 -0.69 33.92
N ILE A 23 -5.17 -0.01 34.18
CA ILE A 23 -5.81 0.88 33.23
C ILE A 23 -6.00 2.22 33.93
N LEU A 24 -5.50 3.31 33.34
CA LEU A 24 -5.79 4.65 33.81
C LEU A 24 -6.23 5.57 32.67
N ALA A 25 -7.36 6.24 32.89
CA ALA A 25 -7.86 7.28 32.01
C ALA A 25 -7.77 8.64 32.73
N LEU A 26 -7.01 9.56 32.14
CA LEU A 26 -6.84 10.95 32.58
C LEU A 26 -7.27 11.92 31.47
N ASN A 27 -8.37 11.58 30.80
CA ASN A 27 -8.93 12.37 29.70
C ASN A 27 -9.45 13.71 30.22
N ARG A 28 -9.19 14.81 29.48
CA ARG A 28 -9.68 16.16 29.81
C ARG A 28 -9.37 16.63 31.23
N THR A 29 -8.22 16.22 31.75
CA THR A 29 -7.77 16.58 33.10
C THR A 29 -6.85 17.80 33.11
N GLY A 30 -6.29 18.15 31.94
CA GLY A 30 -5.26 19.16 31.79
C GLY A 30 -3.87 18.67 32.15
N ILE A 31 -3.68 17.35 32.31
CA ILE A 31 -2.38 16.76 32.63
C ILE A 31 -1.40 16.93 31.47
N THR A 32 -0.15 17.24 31.80
CA THR A 32 0.98 17.28 30.88
C THR A 32 1.72 15.94 30.85
N TRP A 33 2.52 15.69 29.80
CA TRP A 33 3.33 14.48 29.74
C TRP A 33 4.37 14.40 30.87
N THR A 34 4.98 15.53 31.24
CA THR A 34 5.92 15.62 32.35
C THR A 34 5.26 15.19 33.67
N GLU A 35 4.03 15.64 33.94
CA GLU A 35 3.26 15.23 35.13
C GLU A 35 2.89 13.74 35.11
N VAL A 36 2.57 13.19 33.93
CA VAL A 36 2.37 11.73 33.75
C VAL A 36 3.63 10.98 34.18
N LEU A 37 4.80 11.39 33.71
CA LEU A 37 6.08 10.76 34.08
C LEU A 37 6.40 10.90 35.58
N LEU A 38 6.08 12.04 36.20
CA LEU A 38 6.26 12.26 37.64
C LEU A 38 5.35 11.37 38.49
N CYS A 39 4.11 11.16 38.05
CA CYS A 39 3.17 10.27 38.74
C CYS A 39 3.49 8.79 38.50
N ALA A 40 4.31 8.50 37.48
CA ALA A 40 4.41 7.15 36.98
C ALA A 40 5.06 6.09 37.89
N PRO A 41 5.94 6.44 38.85
CA PRO A 41 6.37 5.48 39.87
C PRO A 41 5.21 4.95 40.75
N GLY A 42 4.06 5.62 40.78
CA GLY A 42 2.90 5.23 41.57
C GLY A 42 2.05 4.09 40.98
N TRP A 43 2.17 3.81 39.67
CA TRP A 43 1.36 2.82 38.94
C TRP A 43 2.23 1.76 38.22
N PRO A 44 3.11 1.03 38.94
CA PRO A 44 4.17 0.22 38.34
C PRO A 44 3.69 -0.93 37.43
N ALA A 45 2.41 -1.28 37.47
CA ALA A 45 1.80 -2.33 36.65
C ALA A 45 0.87 -1.79 35.55
N LEU A 46 0.96 -0.49 35.21
CA LEU A 46 0.07 0.13 34.22
C LEU A 46 0.29 -0.46 32.82
N GLU A 47 -0.79 -0.93 32.20
CA GLU A 47 -0.81 -1.51 30.86
C GLU A 47 -1.49 -0.57 29.85
N GLU A 48 -2.47 0.22 30.27
CA GLU A 48 -3.25 1.08 29.37
C GLU A 48 -3.36 2.51 29.93
N LEU A 49 -3.02 3.49 29.11
CA LEU A 49 -3.04 4.90 29.47
C LEU A 49 -3.81 5.71 28.43
N TYR A 50 -4.89 6.35 28.87
CA TYR A 50 -5.71 7.23 28.06
C TYR A 50 -5.54 8.68 28.50
N LEU A 51 -5.11 9.54 27.58
CA LEU A 51 -4.80 10.95 27.79
C LEU A 51 -5.56 11.85 26.82
N ILE A 52 -6.77 11.46 26.43
CA ILE A 52 -7.56 12.10 25.37
C ILE A 52 -7.95 13.54 25.74
N SER A 53 -7.84 14.46 24.78
CA SER A 53 -8.25 15.86 24.91
C SER A 53 -7.60 16.57 26.11
N ASN A 54 -6.28 16.43 26.25
CA ASN A 54 -5.47 17.26 27.13
C ASN A 54 -4.68 18.30 26.30
N ASP A 55 -3.86 19.10 26.97
CA ASP A 55 -3.01 20.12 26.32
C ASP A 55 -1.56 19.61 26.18
N ILE A 56 -1.36 18.31 25.90
CA ILE A 56 -0.02 17.72 25.77
C ILE A 56 0.59 18.17 24.43
N THR A 57 1.63 18.99 24.51
CA THR A 57 2.34 19.54 23.34
C THR A 57 3.72 18.91 23.11
N VAL A 58 4.36 18.49 24.20
CA VAL A 58 5.72 17.95 24.24
C VAL A 58 5.70 16.57 24.87
N LEU A 59 6.36 15.60 24.22
CA LEU A 59 6.70 14.32 24.80
C LEU A 59 8.14 14.37 25.33
N GLU A 60 8.41 13.53 26.32
CA GLU A 60 9.73 13.34 26.90
C GLU A 60 10.01 11.85 26.99
N ARG A 61 11.29 11.47 26.94
CA ARG A 61 11.67 10.07 27.09
C ARG A 61 11.35 9.61 28.52
N PRO A 62 10.53 8.56 28.70
CA PRO A 62 10.34 7.95 30.01
C PRO A 62 11.68 7.45 30.56
N GLY A 63 11.88 7.56 31.88
CA GLY A 63 13.03 6.93 32.54
C GLY A 63 13.03 5.41 32.32
N ASP A 64 14.18 4.76 32.47
CA ASP A 64 14.36 3.35 32.12
C ASP A 64 13.44 2.38 32.89
N ASP A 65 12.93 2.78 34.06
CA ASP A 65 11.97 2.00 34.87
C ASP A 65 10.53 2.53 34.79
N VAL A 66 10.26 3.55 33.98
CA VAL A 66 8.96 4.23 33.90
C VAL A 66 8.14 3.71 32.71
N LEU A 67 6.88 3.35 32.97
CA LEU A 67 5.91 2.88 31.95
C LEU A 67 6.36 1.63 31.16
N GLN A 68 7.27 0.82 31.69
CA GLN A 68 7.83 -0.37 31.02
C GLN A 68 6.79 -1.47 30.74
N THR A 69 5.67 -1.46 31.46
CA THR A 69 4.53 -2.39 31.29
C THR A 69 3.49 -1.90 30.29
N LEU A 70 3.60 -0.66 29.81
CA LEU A 70 2.57 -0.01 29.00
C LEU A 70 2.43 -0.70 27.64
N LYS A 71 1.19 -1.08 27.31
CA LYS A 71 0.78 -1.74 26.07
C LYS A 71 -0.09 -0.85 25.19
N LEU A 72 -0.87 0.05 25.78
CA LEU A 72 -1.72 0.99 25.04
C LEU A 72 -1.47 2.41 25.53
N LEU A 73 -1.25 3.30 24.58
CA LEU A 73 -1.19 4.74 24.82
C LEU A 73 -2.13 5.47 23.85
N ASP A 74 -3.09 6.19 24.40
CA ASP A 74 -3.98 7.07 23.64
C ASP A 74 -3.72 8.54 23.96
N LEU A 75 -3.20 9.26 22.97
CA LEU A 75 -2.89 10.69 23.02
C LEU A 75 -3.85 11.49 22.12
N SER A 76 -5.00 10.94 21.76
CA SER A 76 -5.93 11.60 20.83
C SER A 76 -6.34 13.01 21.27
N ASP A 77 -6.54 13.90 20.31
CA ASP A 77 -6.95 15.29 20.54
C ASP A 77 -5.99 16.10 21.44
N ASN A 78 -4.68 15.82 21.36
CA ASN A 78 -3.62 16.61 21.99
C ASN A 78 -2.77 17.33 20.95
N PRO A 79 -2.46 18.64 21.10
CA PRO A 79 -1.74 19.42 20.09
C PRO A 79 -0.22 19.19 20.13
N LEU A 80 0.23 17.99 19.75
CA LEU A 80 1.66 17.66 19.68
C LEU A 80 2.38 18.59 18.69
N LEU A 81 3.53 19.14 19.09
CA LEU A 81 4.26 20.12 18.27
C LEU A 81 4.70 19.55 16.91
N ASP A 82 5.12 18.28 16.85
CA ASP A 82 5.42 17.56 15.60
C ASP A 82 5.63 16.05 15.84
N GLY A 83 5.43 15.23 14.81
CA GLY A 83 5.59 13.78 14.85
C GLY A 83 7.03 13.29 15.02
N ASN A 84 8.02 14.17 14.81
CA ASN A 84 9.40 13.89 15.17
C ASN A 84 9.53 13.45 16.64
N GLN A 85 8.67 13.90 17.56
CA GLN A 85 8.75 13.54 18.98
C GLN A 85 8.43 12.07 19.29
N LEU A 86 7.88 11.30 18.35
CA LEU A 86 7.56 9.89 18.58
C LEU A 86 8.80 9.06 18.93
N HIS A 87 10.00 9.47 18.52
CA HIS A 87 11.24 8.79 18.91
C HIS A 87 11.49 8.78 20.42
N LEU A 88 10.92 9.73 21.16
CA LEU A 88 11.11 9.85 22.62
C LEU A 88 10.41 8.72 23.37
N ILE A 89 9.26 8.27 22.87
CA ILE A 89 8.49 7.16 23.44
C ILE A 89 8.69 5.83 22.72
N ALA A 90 9.47 5.82 21.62
CA ALA A 90 9.72 4.64 20.80
C ALA A 90 10.41 3.48 21.52
N HIS A 91 11.05 3.74 22.66
CA HIS A 91 11.78 2.74 23.43
C HIS A 91 10.89 1.92 24.36
N LEU A 92 9.60 2.27 24.49
CA LEU A 92 8.65 1.52 25.31
C LEU A 92 8.54 0.07 24.80
N PRO A 93 9.06 -0.92 25.54
CA PRO A 93 9.34 -2.24 24.97
C PRO A 93 8.07 -3.06 24.72
N ARG A 94 6.99 -2.74 25.43
CA ARG A 94 5.72 -3.47 25.41
C ARG A 94 4.58 -2.72 24.74
N LEU A 95 4.83 -1.53 24.17
CA LEU A 95 3.77 -0.74 23.55
C LEU A 95 3.26 -1.44 22.30
N GLU A 96 2.02 -1.92 22.34
CA GLU A 96 1.35 -2.66 21.26
C GLU A 96 0.37 -1.77 20.48
N GLN A 97 -0.22 -0.76 21.14
CA GLN A 97 -1.20 0.14 20.55
C GLN A 97 -0.84 1.60 20.83
N LEU A 98 -0.78 2.40 19.76
CA LEU A 98 -0.55 3.84 19.84
C LEU A 98 -1.64 4.57 19.06
N ILE A 99 -2.40 5.41 19.76
CA ILE A 99 -3.51 6.18 19.19
C ILE A 99 -3.14 7.66 19.25
N LEU A 100 -3.05 8.28 18.08
CA LEU A 100 -2.60 9.64 17.83
C LEU A 100 -3.62 10.39 16.95
N ARG A 101 -4.92 10.13 17.14
CA ARG A 101 -5.96 10.78 16.33
C ARG A 101 -5.98 12.28 16.61
N ASN A 102 -6.02 13.10 15.57
CA ASN A 102 -6.14 14.56 15.70
C ASN A 102 -5.08 15.16 16.64
N THR A 103 -3.81 14.80 16.41
CA THR A 103 -2.69 15.31 17.22
C THR A 103 -1.86 16.38 16.51
N GLY A 104 -2.16 16.65 15.23
CA GLY A 104 -1.46 17.65 14.43
C GLY A 104 -0.15 17.16 13.81
N ILE A 105 0.17 15.87 13.94
CA ILE A 105 1.38 15.27 13.36
C ILE A 105 1.45 15.53 11.85
N SER A 106 2.60 16.04 11.39
CA SER A 106 2.81 16.40 9.98
C SER A 106 3.73 15.42 9.24
N SER A 107 4.65 14.79 9.97
CA SER A 107 5.62 13.83 9.43
C SER A 107 5.95 12.74 10.44
N ILE A 108 6.30 11.56 9.95
CA ILE A 108 6.83 10.42 10.73
C ILE A 108 8.13 9.97 10.07
N HIS A 109 9.18 9.76 10.88
CA HIS A 109 10.49 9.30 10.40
C HIS A 109 11.21 8.45 11.45
N PHE A 110 11.84 7.36 11.00
CA PHE A 110 12.68 6.47 11.78
C PHE A 110 14.13 6.51 11.24
N PRO A 111 15.02 7.32 11.83
CA PRO A 111 16.35 7.60 11.30
C PRO A 111 17.36 6.46 11.51
N ASP A 112 17.05 5.47 12.36
CA ASP A 112 17.93 4.34 12.67
C ASP A 112 17.91 3.23 11.60
N ALA A 113 17.03 3.34 10.61
CA ALA A 113 16.91 2.38 9.51
C ALA A 113 16.84 3.07 8.15
N GLY A 114 17.56 2.53 7.17
CA GLY A 114 17.48 2.96 5.77
C GLY A 114 16.21 2.44 5.05
N PHE A 115 16.11 2.71 3.76
CA PHE A 115 14.99 2.26 2.92
C PHE A 115 14.92 0.73 2.86
N GLY A 116 13.72 0.18 3.07
CA GLY A 116 13.49 -1.27 3.02
C GLY A 116 14.00 -2.05 4.25
N CYS A 117 14.65 -1.38 5.21
CA CYS A 117 15.10 -1.97 6.48
C CYS A 117 14.04 -1.81 7.59
N LYS A 118 14.16 -2.59 8.66
CA LYS A 118 13.30 -2.46 9.85
C LYS A 118 13.99 -1.63 10.93
N THR A 119 13.22 -0.79 11.62
CA THR A 119 13.69 0.03 12.76
C THR A 119 13.71 -0.78 14.05
N LYS A 120 14.56 -0.39 15.01
CA LYS A 120 14.54 -0.91 16.39
C LYS A 120 13.51 -0.19 17.26
N MET A 121 12.97 0.93 16.76
CA MET A 121 11.96 1.75 17.42
C MET A 121 10.62 1.03 17.43
N PHE A 122 9.86 1.17 18.52
CA PHE A 122 8.55 0.56 18.70
C PHE A 122 8.53 -0.97 18.42
N PRO A 123 9.37 -1.77 19.13
CA PRO A 123 9.59 -3.17 18.79
C PRO A 123 8.34 -4.06 18.90
N SER A 124 7.34 -3.64 19.68
CA SER A 124 6.11 -4.40 19.93
C SER A 124 4.86 -3.78 19.29
N LEU A 125 4.97 -2.66 18.56
CA LEU A 125 3.81 -1.91 18.08
C LEU A 125 3.08 -2.66 16.97
N LYS A 126 1.81 -2.99 17.22
CA LYS A 126 0.92 -3.72 16.31
C LYS A 126 -0.18 -2.84 15.75
N HIS A 127 -0.68 -1.88 16.51
CA HIS A 127 -1.79 -1.03 16.10
C HIS A 127 -1.40 0.44 16.18
N LEU A 128 -1.52 1.14 15.06
CA LEU A 128 -1.26 2.57 14.96
C LEU A 128 -2.49 3.28 14.40
N ALA A 129 -2.98 4.28 15.13
CA ALA A 129 -4.05 5.16 14.65
C ALA A 129 -3.54 6.60 14.54
N ILE A 130 -3.45 7.11 13.32
CA ILE A 130 -2.98 8.45 12.96
C ILE A 130 -4.05 9.21 12.16
N ASN A 131 -5.33 8.90 12.39
CA ASN A 131 -6.45 9.57 11.73
C ASN A 131 -6.44 11.08 12.01
N GLU A 132 -6.92 11.89 11.06
CA GLU A 132 -7.17 13.34 11.26
C GLU A 132 -5.90 14.12 11.64
N ASN A 133 -4.76 13.76 11.06
CA ASN A 133 -3.51 14.48 11.23
C ASN A 133 -3.20 15.34 9.98
N LYS A 134 -2.01 15.93 9.96
CA LYS A 134 -1.55 16.85 8.91
C LYS A 134 -0.51 16.21 7.99
N ILE A 135 -0.54 14.88 7.86
CA ILE A 135 0.43 14.13 7.05
C ILE A 135 0.16 14.38 5.57
N SER A 136 1.00 15.18 4.92
CA SER A 136 0.85 15.57 3.52
C SER A 136 1.71 14.77 2.55
N GLN A 137 2.76 14.10 3.04
CA GLN A 137 3.72 13.39 2.22
C GLN A 137 3.63 11.87 2.41
N TRP A 138 3.71 11.13 1.29
CA TRP A 138 3.75 9.67 1.29
C TRP A 138 4.99 9.09 1.97
N SER A 139 6.07 9.88 2.12
CA SER A 139 7.26 9.47 2.85
C SER A 139 6.93 9.00 4.27
N SER A 140 6.03 9.67 4.97
CA SER A 140 5.62 9.24 6.32
C SER A 140 4.88 7.90 6.32
N ILE A 141 4.10 7.61 5.28
CA ILE A 141 3.44 6.29 5.12
C ILE A 141 4.46 5.22 4.77
N ASN A 142 5.44 5.53 3.92
CA ASN A 142 6.54 4.63 3.58
C ASN A 142 7.36 4.24 4.83
N GLU A 143 7.59 5.17 5.74
CA GLU A 143 8.33 4.94 6.99
C GLU A 143 7.64 3.91 7.90
N LEU A 144 6.31 3.77 7.81
CA LEU A 144 5.57 2.80 8.63
C LEU A 144 5.93 1.34 8.30
N ASP A 145 6.43 1.04 7.09
CA ASP A 145 6.91 -0.31 6.78
C ASP A 145 8.11 -0.70 7.65
N LYS A 146 8.91 0.26 8.13
CA LYS A 146 10.07 -0.01 9.00
C LYS A 146 9.65 -0.64 10.33
N LEU A 147 8.42 -0.43 10.79
CA LEU A 147 7.92 -0.96 12.05
C LEU A 147 7.79 -2.49 11.97
N PRO A 148 8.53 -3.27 12.79
CA PRO A 148 8.67 -4.71 12.56
C PRO A 148 7.37 -5.52 12.75
N ARG A 149 6.41 -5.01 13.53
CA ARG A 149 5.21 -5.77 13.95
C ARG A 149 3.89 -5.06 13.65
N LEU A 150 3.89 -4.01 12.81
CA LEU A 150 2.69 -3.23 12.53
C LEU A 150 1.63 -4.05 11.77
N GLN A 151 0.54 -4.43 12.42
CA GLN A 151 -0.53 -5.24 11.84
C GLN A 151 -1.76 -4.42 11.47
N SER A 152 -2.03 -3.31 12.17
CA SER A 152 -3.22 -2.50 11.94
C SER A 152 -2.88 -1.01 11.84
N LEU A 153 -3.38 -0.38 10.79
CA LEU A 153 -3.21 1.04 10.54
C LEU A 153 -4.57 1.71 10.35
N GLN A 154 -4.78 2.82 11.04
CA GLN A 154 -5.85 3.76 10.73
C GLN A 154 -5.23 5.11 10.39
N CYS A 155 -5.44 5.60 9.17
CA CYS A 155 -4.76 6.80 8.66
C CYS A 155 -5.68 7.72 7.85
N GLN A 156 -7.00 7.61 8.05
CA GLN A 156 -7.99 8.41 7.32
C GLN A 156 -7.85 9.91 7.62
N ASN A 157 -8.36 10.74 6.72
CA ASN A 157 -8.41 12.20 6.90
C ASN A 157 -7.02 12.84 7.10
N ASN A 158 -6.05 12.43 6.29
CA ASN A 158 -4.73 13.07 6.18
C ASN A 158 -4.57 13.63 4.76
N PRO A 159 -3.91 14.78 4.55
CA PRO A 159 -3.80 15.38 3.21
C PRO A 159 -3.16 14.47 2.13
N CYS A 160 -2.24 13.57 2.51
CA CYS A 160 -1.69 12.59 1.56
C CYS A 160 -2.74 11.61 1.00
N MET A 161 -3.84 11.39 1.73
CA MET A 161 -4.93 10.51 1.31
C MET A 161 -5.76 11.13 0.16
N ASP A 162 -5.71 12.46 0.01
CA ASP A 162 -6.44 13.17 -1.06
C ASP A 162 -5.68 13.18 -2.40
N THR A 163 -4.46 12.63 -2.44
CA THR A 163 -3.62 12.60 -3.66
C THR A 163 -4.12 11.60 -4.70
N GLU A 164 -4.89 10.59 -4.30
CA GLU A 164 -5.55 9.62 -5.18
C GLU A 164 -7.07 9.72 -5.00
N LYS A 165 -7.78 9.97 -6.11
CA LYS A 165 -9.24 10.17 -6.09
C LYS A 165 -10.00 8.88 -5.96
N ASN A 166 -9.43 7.75 -6.40
CA ASN A 166 -10.04 6.44 -6.27
C ASN A 166 -9.69 5.82 -4.91
N PRO A 167 -10.65 5.65 -3.98
CA PRO A 167 -10.38 5.10 -2.65
C PRO A 167 -9.78 3.69 -2.69
N GLU A 168 -10.11 2.89 -3.71
CA GLU A 168 -9.62 1.53 -3.83
C GLU A 168 -8.18 1.49 -4.31
N THR A 169 -7.82 2.36 -5.27
CA THR A 169 -6.42 2.55 -5.67
C THR A 169 -5.58 3.06 -4.50
N LEU A 170 -6.10 4.02 -3.73
CA LEU A 170 -5.44 4.54 -2.53
C LEU A 170 -5.17 3.42 -1.52
N ARG A 171 -6.19 2.59 -1.25
CA ARG A 171 -6.08 1.42 -0.38
C ARG A 171 -5.01 0.45 -0.87
N GLN A 172 -5.02 0.10 -2.16
CA GLN A 172 -4.02 -0.78 -2.77
C GLN A 172 -2.60 -0.21 -2.63
N LEU A 173 -2.41 1.10 -2.84
CA LEU A 173 -1.10 1.75 -2.66
C LEU A 173 -0.57 1.60 -1.23
N ILE A 174 -1.41 1.81 -0.21
CA ILE A 174 -1.00 1.64 1.20
C ILE A 174 -0.64 0.19 1.49
N ILE A 175 -1.46 -0.77 1.02
CA ILE A 175 -1.22 -2.21 1.19
C ILE A 175 0.12 -2.63 0.54
N ALA A 176 0.41 -2.12 -0.65
CA ALA A 176 1.66 -2.38 -1.34
C ALA A 176 2.86 -1.68 -0.69
N LYS A 177 2.67 -0.55 -0.01
CA LYS A 177 3.72 0.19 0.70
C LYS A 177 4.07 -0.39 2.07
N ILE A 178 3.17 -1.14 2.72
CA ILE A 178 3.38 -1.71 4.07
C ILE A 178 3.18 -3.23 4.05
N SER A 179 4.27 -3.99 4.18
CA SER A 179 4.35 -5.44 3.95
C SER A 179 3.58 -6.29 4.94
N GLN A 180 3.65 -5.93 6.22
CA GLN A 180 3.12 -6.71 7.34
C GLN A 180 1.66 -6.40 7.70
N LEU A 181 0.99 -5.48 6.99
CA LEU A 181 -0.32 -4.98 7.40
C LEU A 181 -1.42 -6.05 7.23
N GLU A 182 -2.22 -6.27 8.26
CA GLU A 182 -3.36 -7.20 8.25
C GLU A 182 -4.69 -6.46 8.21
N PHE A 183 -4.75 -5.26 8.78
CA PHE A 183 -5.94 -4.42 8.81
C PHE A 183 -5.61 -2.98 8.41
N LEU A 184 -6.37 -2.42 7.47
CA LEU A 184 -6.30 -1.02 7.09
C LEU A 184 -7.66 -0.35 7.25
N ASN A 185 -7.71 0.72 8.04
CA ASN A 185 -8.91 1.49 8.35
C ASN A 185 -10.06 0.58 8.83
N LYS A 186 -9.72 -0.35 9.73
CA LYS A 186 -10.64 -1.36 10.32
C LYS A 186 -11.17 -2.41 9.34
N SER A 187 -10.67 -2.45 8.10
CA SER A 187 -10.99 -3.49 7.12
C SER A 187 -9.82 -4.47 6.98
N GLU A 188 -10.11 -5.76 7.08
CA GLU A 188 -9.15 -6.85 6.86
C GLU A 188 -8.55 -6.79 5.45
N ILE A 189 -7.28 -7.15 5.31
CA ILE A 189 -6.59 -7.26 4.03
C ILE A 189 -6.46 -8.73 3.68
N LEU A 190 -7.20 -9.16 2.67
CA LEU A 190 -7.16 -10.57 2.25
C LEU A 190 -5.86 -10.87 1.48
N PRO A 191 -5.34 -12.11 1.53
CA PRO A 191 -4.13 -12.48 0.79
C PRO A 191 -4.21 -12.22 -0.73
N ALA A 192 -5.39 -12.41 -1.32
CA ALA A 192 -5.63 -12.13 -2.75
C ALA A 192 -5.59 -10.62 -3.06
N GLU A 193 -6.18 -9.79 -2.20
CA GLU A 193 -6.15 -8.33 -2.30
C GLU A 193 -4.71 -7.83 -2.19
N ARG A 194 -3.95 -8.31 -1.20
CA ARG A 194 -2.53 -7.98 -1.03
C ARG A 194 -1.71 -8.35 -2.26
N LYS A 195 -1.88 -9.55 -2.80
CA LYS A 195 -1.19 -9.98 -4.01
C LYS A 195 -1.52 -9.07 -5.20
N GLY A 196 -2.79 -8.73 -5.39
CA GLY A 196 -3.24 -7.81 -6.44
C GLY A 196 -2.62 -6.43 -6.30
N ALA A 197 -2.72 -5.84 -5.10
CA ALA A 197 -2.15 -4.53 -4.79
C ALA A 197 -0.63 -4.46 -5.04
N GLU A 198 0.11 -5.50 -4.63
CA GLU A 198 1.57 -5.55 -4.84
C GLU A 198 1.95 -5.67 -6.33
N LEU A 199 1.21 -6.45 -7.12
CA LEU A 199 1.43 -6.57 -8.57
C LEU A 199 1.06 -5.29 -9.31
N ASP A 200 -0.05 -4.66 -8.95
CA ASP A 200 -0.47 -3.38 -9.53
C ASP A 200 0.54 -2.28 -9.20
N TYR A 201 1.02 -2.22 -7.96
CA TYR A 201 2.08 -1.29 -7.55
C TYR A 201 3.37 -1.47 -8.36
N ARG A 202 3.82 -2.71 -8.56
CA ARG A 202 4.97 -3.03 -9.42
C ARG A 202 4.76 -2.50 -10.83
N LYS A 203 3.57 -2.72 -11.40
CA LYS A 203 3.25 -2.28 -12.76
C LYS A 203 3.18 -0.76 -12.88
N ILE A 204 2.58 -0.08 -11.91
CA ILE A 204 2.40 1.39 -11.91
C ILE A 204 3.77 2.09 -11.90
N PHE A 205 4.67 1.66 -11.02
CA PHE A 205 5.97 2.34 -10.81
C PHE A 205 7.14 1.74 -11.59
N GLY A 206 6.90 0.74 -12.45
CA GLY A 206 7.99 0.05 -13.14
C GLY A 206 8.72 0.89 -14.18
N ARG A 207 8.06 1.87 -14.81
CA ARG A 207 8.72 2.84 -15.67
C ARG A 207 9.65 3.75 -14.88
N ASP A 208 9.17 4.26 -13.76
CA ASP A 208 9.94 5.13 -12.87
C ASP A 208 11.15 4.38 -12.29
N TRP A 209 10.98 3.10 -11.97
CA TRP A 209 12.07 2.23 -11.54
C TRP A 209 13.15 2.07 -12.61
N LEU A 210 12.77 1.77 -13.86
CA LEU A 210 13.72 1.66 -14.98
C LEU A 210 14.43 3.00 -15.23
N ALA A 211 13.69 4.11 -15.23
CA ALA A 211 14.24 5.45 -15.41
C ALA A 211 15.21 5.84 -14.28
N ALA A 212 14.97 5.33 -13.06
CA ALA A 212 15.85 5.52 -11.92
C ALA A 212 17.10 4.62 -11.93
N GLY A 213 17.34 3.80 -12.97
CA GLY A 213 18.48 2.89 -13.03
C GLY A 213 18.19 1.46 -12.55
N GLY A 214 16.92 1.13 -12.35
CA GLY A 214 16.46 -0.23 -12.09
C GLY A 214 16.76 -1.19 -13.25
N ASN A 215 17.11 -2.43 -12.93
CA ASN A 215 17.40 -3.44 -13.95
C ASN A 215 17.02 -4.85 -13.53
N TRP A 216 16.71 -5.68 -14.52
CA TRP A 216 16.44 -7.11 -14.38
C TRP A 216 17.67 -7.90 -13.93
N ASN A 217 18.85 -7.49 -14.39
CA ASN A 217 20.11 -8.07 -13.96
C ASN A 217 20.54 -7.45 -12.62
N SER A 218 20.67 -8.28 -11.59
CA SER A 218 21.04 -7.87 -10.23
C SER A 218 22.34 -7.06 -10.18
N GLU A 219 23.32 -7.30 -11.05
CA GLU A 219 24.59 -6.56 -11.07
C GLU A 219 24.43 -5.13 -11.60
N LYS A 220 23.43 -4.92 -12.47
CA LYS A 220 23.13 -3.64 -13.11
C LYS A 220 21.99 -2.89 -12.41
N ASN A 221 21.28 -3.54 -11.49
CA ASN A 221 20.15 -2.96 -10.78
C ASN A 221 20.64 -1.94 -9.75
N LYS A 222 20.67 -0.66 -10.12
CA LYS A 222 21.13 0.46 -9.30
C LYS A 222 20.11 1.59 -9.31
N PRO A 223 18.90 1.37 -8.75
CA PRO A 223 17.89 2.41 -8.65
C PRO A 223 18.40 3.60 -7.81
N SER A 224 17.99 4.81 -8.19
CA SER A 224 18.38 6.04 -7.52
C SER A 224 17.86 6.12 -6.09
N GLU A 225 18.52 6.92 -5.26
CA GLU A 225 18.14 7.10 -3.86
C GLU A 225 16.74 7.71 -3.72
N GLU A 226 16.38 8.65 -4.62
CA GLU A 226 15.06 9.26 -4.66
C GLU A 226 13.96 8.22 -4.92
N PHE A 227 14.21 7.29 -5.85
CA PHE A 227 13.27 6.21 -6.12
C PHE A 227 13.14 5.25 -4.92
N LEU A 228 14.25 4.90 -4.29
CA LEU A 228 14.26 4.05 -3.10
C LEU A 228 13.52 4.71 -1.92
N ALA A 229 13.64 6.02 -1.75
CA ALA A 229 12.90 6.77 -0.74
C ALA A 229 11.39 6.80 -1.01
N ALA A 230 10.99 7.00 -2.28
CA ALA A 230 9.59 7.03 -2.68
C ALA A 230 8.93 5.64 -2.70
N HIS A 231 9.71 4.59 -2.99
CA HIS A 231 9.25 3.22 -3.15
C HIS A 231 10.15 2.18 -2.43
N PRO A 232 10.29 2.23 -1.08
CA PRO A 232 11.25 1.39 -0.35
C PRO A 232 11.03 -0.12 -0.52
N ARG A 233 9.79 -0.52 -0.78
CA ARG A 233 9.40 -1.92 -0.99
C ARG A 233 9.58 -2.42 -2.43
N TYR A 234 9.90 -1.56 -3.38
CA TYR A 234 9.88 -1.94 -4.79
C TYR A 234 10.86 -3.07 -5.10
N SER A 235 12.08 -2.97 -4.57
CA SER A 235 13.13 -3.99 -4.73
C SER A 235 12.71 -5.36 -4.17
N SER A 236 12.07 -5.41 -3.01
CA SER A 236 11.58 -6.67 -2.42
C SER A 236 10.40 -7.26 -3.19
N LEU A 237 9.55 -6.42 -3.79
CA LEU A 237 8.48 -6.86 -4.68
C LEU A 237 9.02 -7.44 -6.00
N CYS A 238 10.08 -6.83 -6.57
CA CYS A 238 10.76 -7.41 -7.74
C CYS A 238 11.39 -8.76 -7.43
N LEU A 239 11.99 -8.93 -6.25
CA LEU A 239 12.52 -10.24 -5.83
C LEU A 239 11.41 -11.28 -5.66
N LYS A 240 10.23 -10.86 -5.16
CA LYS A 240 9.09 -11.75 -4.89
C LYS A 240 8.33 -12.17 -6.15
N TYR A 241 8.11 -11.26 -7.09
CA TYR A 241 7.25 -11.48 -8.26
C TYR A 241 7.98 -11.45 -9.61
N GLY A 242 9.29 -11.15 -9.61
CA GLY A 242 10.05 -10.79 -10.81
C GLY A 242 10.02 -9.29 -11.07
N ALA A 243 10.98 -8.80 -11.86
CA ALA A 243 10.93 -7.43 -12.38
C ALA A 243 9.78 -7.30 -13.40
N PRO A 244 9.21 -6.08 -13.59
CA PRO A 244 8.14 -5.86 -14.57
C PRO A 244 8.65 -5.91 -16.02
N GLU A 245 7.99 -6.68 -16.89
CA GLU A 245 8.44 -6.86 -18.29
C GLU A 245 8.23 -5.58 -19.09
N GLU A 246 9.12 -5.28 -20.04
CA GLU A 246 8.94 -4.11 -20.92
C GLU A 246 7.57 -4.11 -21.62
N GLY A 247 7.03 -5.30 -21.93
CA GLY A 247 5.66 -5.48 -22.43
C GLY A 247 4.58 -5.12 -21.42
N GLU A 248 4.76 -5.41 -20.13
CA GLU A 248 3.85 -5.02 -19.04
C GLU A 248 3.85 -3.50 -18.81
N LEU A 249 4.99 -2.85 -19.08
CA LEU A 249 5.22 -1.42 -18.90
C LEU A 249 4.89 -0.59 -20.15
N LYS A 250 4.37 -1.18 -21.23
CA LYS A 250 3.69 -0.42 -22.27
C LYS A 250 2.44 0.19 -21.64
N GLY A 251 2.55 1.46 -21.32
CA GLY A 251 1.53 2.25 -20.65
C GLY A 251 0.26 2.20 -21.46
N ARG A 252 -0.87 2.22 -20.75
CA ARG A 252 -2.15 2.58 -21.34
C ARG A 252 -1.96 3.98 -21.94
N GLU A 253 -1.71 4.06 -23.24
CA GLU A 253 -1.83 5.32 -23.95
C GLU A 253 -3.22 5.89 -23.67
N PRO A 254 -3.36 7.22 -23.51
CA PRO A 254 -4.67 7.84 -23.47
C PRO A 254 -5.46 7.33 -24.67
N VAL A 255 -6.63 6.75 -24.40
CA VAL A 255 -7.53 6.21 -25.43
C VAL A 255 -7.97 7.35 -26.33
N THR A 256 -7.15 7.65 -27.34
CA THR A 256 -7.49 8.46 -28.48
C THR A 256 -7.81 7.46 -29.58
N LEU A 257 -8.97 7.64 -30.23
CA LEU A 257 -9.52 6.73 -31.25
C LEU A 257 -8.56 6.41 -32.42
N LYS A 258 -7.43 7.12 -32.55
CA LYS A 258 -6.47 6.96 -33.64
C LYS A 258 -5.45 5.83 -33.45
N ASN A 259 -5.19 5.36 -32.23
CA ASN A 259 -4.13 4.37 -31.95
C ASN A 259 -4.62 2.95 -31.62
N GLN A 260 -5.92 2.64 -31.72
CA GLN A 260 -6.50 1.41 -31.12
C GLN A 260 -6.71 0.21 -32.04
N LEU A 261 -6.28 0.25 -33.31
CA LEU A 261 -6.61 -0.83 -34.25
C LEU A 261 -5.43 -1.77 -34.47
N LEU A 262 -5.57 -3.00 -33.95
CA LEU A 262 -4.71 -4.13 -34.31
C LEU A 262 -4.98 -4.48 -35.77
N THR A 263 -3.94 -4.49 -36.59
CA THR A 263 -3.99 -5.09 -37.93
C THR A 263 -3.71 -6.57 -37.78
N LEU A 264 -4.78 -7.36 -37.82
CA LEU A 264 -4.74 -8.82 -37.66
C LEU A 264 -4.97 -9.51 -38.99
N THR A 265 -4.22 -10.57 -39.24
CA THR A 265 -4.44 -11.43 -40.41
C THR A 265 -5.35 -12.59 -40.02
N ILE A 266 -6.52 -12.69 -40.63
CA ILE A 266 -7.46 -13.78 -40.40
C ILE A 266 -7.18 -14.87 -41.43
N LYS A 267 -6.87 -16.09 -40.97
CA LYS A 267 -6.64 -17.27 -41.82
C LYS A 267 -7.61 -18.39 -41.44
N CYS A 268 -7.97 -19.20 -42.43
CA CYS A 268 -8.80 -20.40 -42.27
C CYS A 268 -7.95 -21.63 -42.61
N PRO A 269 -7.27 -22.27 -41.64
CA PRO A 269 -6.33 -23.36 -41.92
C PRO A 269 -6.96 -24.55 -42.65
N GLU A 270 -8.22 -24.83 -42.35
CA GLU A 270 -8.99 -25.96 -42.89
C GLU A 270 -9.61 -25.67 -44.27
N ASN A 271 -9.51 -24.42 -44.75
CA ASN A 271 -9.97 -24.04 -46.08
C ASN A 271 -8.88 -23.23 -46.81
N PRO A 272 -7.91 -23.91 -47.45
CA PRO A 272 -6.77 -23.27 -48.11
C PRO A 272 -7.15 -22.35 -49.29
N GLU A 273 -8.34 -22.54 -49.88
CA GLU A 273 -8.83 -21.69 -50.97
C GLU A 273 -9.28 -20.30 -50.47
N GLN A 274 -9.60 -20.18 -49.18
CA GLN A 274 -9.99 -18.92 -48.56
C GLN A 274 -8.74 -18.05 -48.34
N LYS A 275 -8.59 -17.01 -49.15
CA LYS A 275 -7.48 -16.06 -49.02
C LYS A 275 -7.48 -15.41 -47.62
N PRO A 276 -6.29 -15.26 -46.99
CA PRO A 276 -6.16 -14.53 -45.74
C PRO A 276 -6.72 -13.12 -45.87
N VAL A 277 -7.45 -12.66 -44.85
CA VAL A 277 -8.06 -11.32 -44.83
C VAL A 277 -7.44 -10.50 -43.72
N GLU A 278 -6.86 -9.36 -44.07
CA GLU A 278 -6.42 -8.39 -43.06
C GLU A 278 -7.60 -7.57 -42.55
N LYS A 279 -7.72 -7.49 -41.22
CA LYS A 279 -8.71 -6.65 -40.55
C LYS A 279 -8.10 -5.82 -39.44
N LYS A 280 -8.54 -4.57 -39.38
CA LYS A 280 -8.25 -3.62 -38.32
C LYS A 280 -9.31 -3.75 -37.23
N LEU A 281 -8.96 -4.32 -36.09
CA LEU A 281 -9.86 -4.58 -34.98
C LEU A 281 -9.42 -3.83 -33.71
N PRO A 282 -10.35 -3.26 -32.93
CA PRO A 282 -10.01 -2.65 -31.65
C PRO A 282 -9.50 -3.68 -30.64
N GLU A 283 -8.45 -3.36 -29.89
CA GLU A 283 -7.95 -4.20 -28.78
C GLU A 283 -9.02 -4.53 -27.72
N SER A 284 -9.98 -3.62 -27.53
CA SER A 284 -11.11 -3.74 -26.60
C SER A 284 -12.27 -4.60 -27.14
N MET A 285 -12.20 -5.05 -28.39
CA MET A 285 -13.24 -5.85 -29.01
C MET A 285 -13.28 -7.25 -28.37
N THR A 286 -14.45 -7.66 -27.87
CA THR A 286 -14.65 -8.98 -27.26
C THR A 286 -14.64 -10.08 -28.31
N ILE A 287 -14.23 -11.30 -27.91
CA ILE A 287 -14.24 -12.47 -28.79
C ILE A 287 -15.62 -12.72 -29.39
N LEU A 288 -16.71 -12.51 -28.63
CA LEU A 288 -18.08 -12.58 -29.15
C LEU A 288 -18.32 -11.61 -30.32
N ARG A 289 -17.84 -10.36 -30.21
CA ARG A 289 -17.96 -9.37 -31.28
C ARG A 289 -17.10 -9.74 -32.49
N VAL A 290 -15.93 -10.35 -32.27
CA VAL A 290 -15.07 -10.87 -33.34
C VAL A 290 -15.77 -12.00 -34.09
N LYS A 291 -16.36 -12.97 -33.38
CA LYS A 291 -17.22 -14.02 -33.99
C LYS A 291 -18.37 -13.43 -34.81
N GLY A 292 -19.04 -12.39 -34.30
CA GLY A 292 -20.08 -11.67 -35.05
C GLY A 292 -19.59 -10.90 -36.28
N LEU A 293 -18.32 -10.49 -36.31
CA LEU A 293 -17.68 -9.93 -37.50
C LEU A 293 -17.32 -11.03 -38.50
N LEU A 294 -16.79 -12.17 -38.02
CA LEU A 294 -16.46 -13.33 -38.84
C LEU A 294 -17.71 -13.96 -39.47
N TYR A 295 -18.84 -14.01 -38.77
CA TYR A 295 -20.13 -14.42 -39.36
C TYR A 295 -20.49 -13.58 -40.59
N ARG A 296 -20.24 -12.27 -40.55
CA ARG A 296 -20.52 -11.39 -41.70
C ARG A 296 -19.61 -11.67 -42.89
N LEU A 297 -18.36 -12.09 -42.65
CA LEU A 297 -17.35 -12.38 -43.66
C LEU A 297 -17.47 -13.80 -44.23
N LEU A 298 -17.64 -14.79 -43.37
CA LEU A 298 -17.59 -16.22 -43.71
C LEU A 298 -18.99 -16.86 -43.84
N LYS A 299 -20.05 -16.18 -43.37
CA LYS A 299 -21.43 -16.68 -43.34
C LYS A 299 -21.65 -17.94 -42.49
N ILE A 300 -20.77 -18.17 -41.52
CA ILE A 300 -20.82 -19.31 -40.59
C ILE A 300 -21.24 -18.83 -39.19
N PRO A 301 -22.25 -19.45 -38.54
CA PRO A 301 -22.71 -19.06 -37.21
C PRO A 301 -21.56 -18.95 -36.21
N GLY A 302 -21.54 -17.88 -35.42
CA GLY A 302 -20.47 -17.64 -34.45
C GLY A 302 -20.31 -18.73 -33.39
N SER A 303 -21.36 -19.51 -33.13
CA SER A 303 -21.34 -20.67 -32.23
C SER A 303 -20.52 -21.84 -32.75
N GLU A 304 -20.33 -21.95 -34.07
CA GLU A 304 -19.55 -23.01 -34.72
C GLU A 304 -18.07 -22.62 -34.87
N LEU A 305 -17.77 -21.31 -34.79
CA LEU A 305 -16.40 -20.81 -34.94
C LEU A 305 -15.54 -21.09 -33.71
N LYS A 306 -14.45 -21.84 -33.91
CA LYS A 306 -13.33 -21.96 -32.96
C LYS A 306 -12.22 -21.00 -33.38
N LEU A 307 -11.84 -20.14 -32.45
CA LEU A 307 -10.86 -19.09 -32.68
C LEU A 307 -9.61 -19.34 -31.86
N SER A 308 -8.47 -19.10 -32.47
CA SER A 308 -7.18 -19.07 -31.81
C SER A 308 -6.30 -18.03 -32.47
N TYR A 309 -5.16 -17.71 -31.86
CA TYR A 309 -4.19 -16.84 -32.48
C TYR A 309 -2.78 -17.42 -32.42
N GLN A 310 -1.99 -17.03 -33.41
CA GLN A 310 -0.56 -17.29 -33.49
C GLN A 310 0.18 -15.96 -33.48
N SER A 311 1.15 -15.83 -32.58
CA SER A 311 1.98 -14.63 -32.50
C SER A 311 2.94 -14.57 -33.69
N SER A 312 3.08 -13.37 -34.25
CA SER A 312 4.09 -13.04 -35.28
C SER A 312 5.53 -13.21 -34.79
N LYS A 313 5.77 -13.21 -33.47
CA LYS A 313 7.10 -13.29 -32.85
C LYS A 313 7.49 -14.70 -32.41
N LEU A 314 6.53 -15.62 -32.32
CA LEU A 314 6.73 -16.99 -31.84
C LEU A 314 6.05 -17.96 -32.81
N GLU A 315 6.81 -18.45 -33.79
CA GLU A 315 6.32 -19.45 -34.72
C GLU A 315 5.99 -20.77 -34.02
N GLY A 316 4.84 -21.36 -34.36
CA GLY A 316 4.44 -22.71 -33.92
C GLY A 316 3.65 -22.80 -32.60
N LYS A 317 3.47 -21.71 -31.84
CA LYS A 317 2.55 -21.71 -30.68
C LYS A 317 1.22 -21.05 -31.01
N GLU A 318 0.16 -21.77 -30.69
CA GLU A 318 -1.23 -21.34 -30.88
C GLU A 318 -1.91 -21.22 -29.52
N VAL A 319 -2.64 -20.13 -29.31
CA VAL A 319 -3.38 -19.86 -28.07
C VAL A 319 -4.86 -19.74 -28.41
N GLU A 320 -5.68 -20.51 -27.71
CA GLU A 320 -7.13 -20.54 -27.92
C GLU A 320 -7.80 -19.27 -27.39
N LEU A 321 -8.78 -18.77 -28.13
CA LEU A 321 -9.62 -17.63 -27.75
C LEU A 321 -10.98 -18.15 -27.24
N ASP A 322 -10.93 -18.80 -26.08
CA ASP A 322 -11.99 -19.64 -25.51
C ASP A 322 -13.12 -18.87 -24.80
N ASN A 323 -12.85 -17.64 -24.35
CA ASN A 323 -13.80 -16.84 -23.59
C ASN A 323 -14.38 -15.68 -24.40
N ASP A 324 -15.65 -15.83 -24.78
CA ASP A 324 -16.44 -14.87 -25.57
C ASP A 324 -16.59 -13.47 -24.95
N LEU A 325 -16.49 -13.37 -23.62
CA LEU A 325 -16.63 -12.11 -22.87
C LEU A 325 -15.29 -11.36 -22.72
N LYS A 326 -14.16 -12.01 -23.02
CA LYS A 326 -12.84 -11.38 -22.90
C LYS A 326 -12.51 -10.55 -24.16
N PRO A 327 -11.87 -9.38 -24.01
CA PRO A 327 -11.38 -8.58 -25.12
C PRO A 327 -10.09 -9.18 -25.72
N LEU A 328 -9.74 -8.81 -26.96
CA LEU A 328 -8.50 -9.24 -27.61
C LEU A 328 -7.25 -8.94 -26.76
N GLN A 329 -7.21 -7.77 -26.09
CA GLN A 329 -6.11 -7.39 -25.19
C GLN A 329 -5.90 -8.34 -24.00
N PHE A 330 -6.92 -9.12 -23.60
CA PHE A 330 -6.77 -10.10 -22.51
C PHE A 330 -5.84 -11.26 -22.91
N TYR A 331 -5.81 -11.59 -24.20
CA TYR A 331 -5.00 -12.66 -24.75
C TYR A 331 -3.63 -12.18 -25.24
N SER A 332 -3.23 -10.93 -24.93
CA SER A 332 -1.94 -10.37 -25.35
C SER A 332 -1.69 -10.43 -26.86
N ILE A 333 -2.74 -10.29 -27.67
CA ILE A 333 -2.63 -10.24 -29.13
C ILE A 333 -2.00 -8.92 -29.55
N GLU A 334 -1.02 -8.97 -30.46
CA GLU A 334 -0.30 -7.80 -30.96
C GLU A 334 -0.57 -7.53 -32.45
N ASN A 335 -0.13 -6.35 -32.92
CA ASN A 335 -0.25 -5.96 -34.31
C ASN A 335 0.60 -6.87 -35.22
N GLY A 336 0.01 -7.39 -36.30
CA GLY A 336 0.64 -8.35 -37.20
C GLY A 336 0.40 -9.82 -36.82
N ASP A 337 -0.23 -10.10 -35.68
CA ASP A 337 -0.58 -11.47 -35.30
C ASP A 337 -1.66 -12.06 -36.21
N CYS A 338 -1.72 -13.39 -36.23
CA CYS A 338 -2.64 -14.14 -37.07
C CYS A 338 -3.75 -14.78 -36.24
N VAL A 339 -5.00 -14.47 -36.54
CA VAL A 339 -6.17 -15.16 -35.98
C VAL A 339 -6.51 -16.33 -36.89
N LEU A 340 -6.54 -17.53 -36.33
CA LEU A 340 -6.92 -18.75 -37.01
C LEU A 340 -8.40 -19.05 -36.70
N VAL A 341 -9.15 -19.31 -37.76
CA VAL A 341 -10.60 -19.59 -37.68
C VAL A 341 -10.83 -21.00 -38.19
N ARG A 342 -11.46 -21.83 -37.35
CA ARG A 342 -11.85 -23.21 -37.65
C ARG A 342 -13.35 -23.38 -37.38
N TRP A 343 -14.01 -24.26 -38.11
CA TRP A 343 -15.45 -24.50 -37.96
C TRP A 343 -15.84 -25.93 -38.35
#